data_AF-A0A832J1S6-F1
#
_entry.id   AF-A0A832J1S6-F1
#
_cell.length_a   1.000
_cell.length_b   1.000
_cell.length_c   1.000
_cell.angle_alpha   90.00
_cell.angle_beta   90.00
_cell.angle_gamma   90.00
#
_symmetry.space_group_name_H-M   'P 1'
#
loop_
_entity.id
_entity.type
_entity.pdbx_description
1 polymer ?
#
loop_
_entity_poly.entity_id
_entity_poly.type
_entity_poly.pdbx_seq_one_letter_code
_entity_poly.pdbx_strand_id
1 'polypeptide(L)'
;MRNGPITVALLLLSGCFGTPDLPSLSDVELDQNAPTSSIISDGKPEAQTLAEELKSVDTPAEVQALPKPEKPRRGLFALFSRRDKQDATPAEDTGLPAAKEPAPDAPASGQQEQIAAVAPEETEAMPKVRRGLFGPRRSKAAQASQIPPGTLLPFGEIAVACGVRGRALGKEVDRYPVRGKGYRLYDSNPGSTTPRTHYITGFKDGCPRQFTAGLALIGSPILHEYMRYDRSNKDLPFTEADKAYERIKGRVCGVSRGKPCSEKQAIALEKGMAFVTVYERFGGNARWEEILLHKGKIAASSMRTR
;
A
#
# COMPACT_ATOMS: atom_id res chain seq x y z
N MET A 1 64.19 30.21 23.05
CA MET A 1 65.42 29.40 23.14
C MET A 1 65.06 28.21 24.04
N ARG A 2 65.15 26.93 23.67
CA ARG A 2 66.06 26.22 22.77
C ARG A 2 65.38 24.87 22.46
N ASN A 3 65.39 24.49 21.18
CA ASN A 3 64.79 23.25 20.67
C ASN A 3 65.62 22.02 21.08
N GLY A 4 64.96 20.89 21.31
CA GLY A 4 65.55 19.56 21.40
C GLY A 4 64.54 18.50 20.92
N PRO A 5 64.87 17.65 19.94
CA PRO A 5 63.92 16.74 19.31
C PRO A 5 63.86 15.41 20.08
N ILE A 6 62.66 14.96 20.45
CA ILE A 6 62.44 13.59 20.92
C ILE A 6 61.67 12.83 19.83
N THR A 7 62.41 11.90 19.26
CA THR A 7 62.11 10.93 18.22
C THR A 7 60.79 10.20 18.50
N VAL A 8 59.83 10.35 17.58
CA VAL A 8 58.61 9.54 17.54
C VAL A 8 58.96 8.18 16.95
N ALA A 9 58.94 7.14 17.77
CA ALA A 9 59.03 5.76 17.33
C ALA A 9 57.69 5.36 16.68
N LEU A 10 57.69 5.26 15.34
CA LEU A 10 56.57 4.79 14.55
C LEU A 10 56.55 3.25 14.57
N LEU A 11 55.68 2.66 15.39
CA LEU A 11 55.40 1.21 15.36
C LEU A 11 54.47 0.92 14.17
N LEU A 12 55.06 0.44 13.08
CA LEU A 12 54.33 -0.13 11.94
C LEU A 12 53.84 -1.54 12.31
N LEU A 13 52.58 -1.64 12.74
CA LEU A 13 51.84 -2.91 12.74
C LEU A 13 51.33 -3.17 11.32
N SER A 14 52.13 -3.86 10.52
CA SER A 14 51.70 -4.50 9.27
C SER A 14 50.81 -5.70 9.62
N GLY A 15 49.49 -5.49 9.64
CA GLY A 15 48.52 -6.58 9.71
C GLY A 15 48.42 -7.28 8.35
N CYS A 16 48.93 -8.50 8.26
CA CYS A 16 48.61 -9.44 7.17
C CYS A 16 47.13 -9.84 7.29
N PHE A 17 46.25 -9.17 6.54
CA PHE A 17 44.92 -9.72 6.24
C PHE A 17 45.06 -10.68 5.05
N GLY A 18 45.42 -11.93 5.37
CA GLY A 18 45.22 -13.04 4.45
C GLY A 18 43.72 -13.26 4.28
N THR A 19 43.25 -13.24 3.04
CA THR A 19 41.92 -13.73 2.69
C THR A 19 41.82 -15.20 3.10
N PRO A 20 40.80 -15.63 3.87
CA PRO A 20 40.55 -17.06 3.99
C PRO A 20 40.24 -17.58 2.58
N ASP A 21 41.04 -18.55 2.13
CA ASP A 21 40.82 -19.30 0.91
C ASP A 21 39.55 -20.12 1.13
N LEU A 22 38.41 -19.58 0.70
CA LEU A 22 37.13 -20.26 0.77
C LEU A 22 37.06 -21.16 -0.47
N PRO A 23 36.88 -22.48 -0.31
CA PRO A 23 36.81 -23.38 -1.46
C PRO A 23 35.67 -22.93 -2.38
N SER A 24 35.97 -22.89 -3.68
CA SER A 24 34.96 -22.66 -4.71
C SER A 24 33.93 -23.79 -4.64
N LEU A 25 32.65 -23.47 -4.86
CA LEU A 25 31.59 -24.47 -4.92
C LEU A 25 31.78 -25.50 -6.06
N SER A 26 32.72 -25.25 -6.97
CA SER A 26 33.17 -26.21 -7.98
C SER A 26 34.06 -27.33 -7.43
N ASP A 27 34.66 -27.14 -6.26
CA ASP A 27 35.71 -28.01 -5.72
C ASP A 27 35.19 -28.92 -4.58
N VAL A 28 33.88 -28.84 -4.30
CA VAL A 28 33.19 -29.73 -3.38
C VAL A 28 32.71 -30.94 -4.16
N GLU A 29 33.49 -32.03 -4.14
CA GLU A 29 32.99 -33.34 -4.52
C GLU A 29 31.85 -33.73 -3.56
N LEU A 30 30.63 -33.76 -4.09
CA LEU A 30 29.49 -34.33 -3.39
C LEU A 30 29.75 -35.83 -3.17
N ASP A 31 29.78 -36.26 -1.91
CA ASP A 31 29.88 -37.67 -1.54
C ASP A 31 28.75 -38.45 -2.24
N GLN A 32 29.11 -39.43 -3.07
CA GLN A 32 28.18 -40.27 -3.81
C GLN A 32 27.36 -41.19 -2.88
N ASN A 33 27.66 -41.23 -1.58
CA ASN A 33 26.89 -41.94 -0.57
C ASN A 33 26.10 -41.02 0.38
N ALA A 34 25.97 -39.73 0.06
CA ALA A 34 25.06 -38.86 0.80
C ALA A 34 23.62 -39.42 0.69
N PRO A 35 22.87 -39.58 1.82
CA PRO A 35 21.51 -40.08 1.78
C PRO A 35 20.66 -39.12 0.94
N THR A 36 20.19 -39.60 -0.21
CA THR A 36 19.30 -38.86 -1.09
C THR A 36 18.00 -38.61 -0.35
N SER A 37 17.69 -37.34 -0.10
CA SER A 37 16.36 -36.94 0.35
C SER A 37 15.38 -37.25 -0.78
N SER A 38 14.61 -38.32 -0.63
CA SER A 38 13.56 -38.72 -1.56
C SER A 38 12.36 -37.78 -1.44
N ILE A 39 12.46 -36.60 -2.03
CA ILE A 39 11.31 -35.73 -2.26
C ILE A 39 11.20 -35.50 -3.78
N ILE A 40 10.26 -36.27 -4.34
CA ILE A 40 9.64 -36.17 -5.67
C ILE A 40 10.32 -36.97 -6.78
N SER A 41 9.75 -38.16 -7.04
CA SER A 41 9.52 -38.62 -8.42
C SER A 41 8.23 -39.45 -8.49
N ASP A 42 7.30 -38.90 -9.27
CA ASP A 42 6.17 -39.47 -10.04
C ASP A 42 5.44 -40.77 -9.63
N GLY A 43 4.10 -40.66 -9.55
CA GLY A 43 3.19 -41.68 -10.13
C GLY A 43 2.62 -42.80 -9.24
N LYS A 44 1.61 -42.49 -8.40
CA LYS A 44 0.34 -43.20 -8.08
C LYS A 44 0.27 -44.77 -8.06
N PRO A 45 -0.61 -45.40 -7.24
CA PRO A 45 -0.83 -45.32 -5.80
C PRO A 45 -0.67 -46.72 -5.12
N GLU A 46 0.01 -46.81 -3.98
CA GLU A 46 -0.17 -47.97 -3.09
C GLU A 46 -0.68 -47.47 -1.74
N ALA A 47 -2.00 -47.48 -1.62
CA ALA A 47 -2.67 -47.51 -0.34
C ALA A 47 -2.44 -48.90 0.25
N GLN A 48 -1.63 -49.02 1.31
CA GLN A 48 -1.72 -50.05 2.38
C GLN A 48 -0.47 -50.15 3.29
N THR A 49 0.20 -49.08 3.72
CA THR A 49 1.32 -49.25 4.71
C THR A 49 1.54 -48.11 5.70
N LEU A 50 0.56 -47.21 5.93
CA LEU A 50 0.72 -46.10 6.90
C LEU A 50 -0.28 -46.12 8.06
N ALA A 51 -1.07 -47.19 8.19
CA ALA A 51 -2.04 -47.34 9.28
C ALA A 51 -1.47 -48.05 10.53
N GLU A 52 -0.19 -48.47 10.51
CA GLU A 52 0.39 -49.31 11.57
C GLU A 52 1.42 -48.58 12.46
N GLU A 53 1.79 -47.34 12.14
CA GLU A 53 2.77 -46.55 12.90
C GLU A 53 2.16 -45.36 13.66
N LEU A 54 0.89 -45.49 14.07
CA LEU A 54 0.16 -44.48 14.87
C LEU A 54 -0.40 -45.04 16.20
N LYS A 55 0.11 -46.18 16.67
CA LYS A 55 -0.42 -46.89 17.87
C LYS A 55 0.49 -46.92 19.10
N SER A 56 1.51 -46.07 19.20
CA SER A 56 2.35 -46.07 20.41
C SER A 56 2.97 -44.73 20.75
N VAL A 57 2.17 -43.72 21.10
CA VAL A 57 2.58 -42.69 22.06
C VAL A 57 1.35 -42.23 22.85
N ASP A 58 1.03 -42.96 23.91
CA ASP A 58 0.06 -42.57 24.93
C ASP A 58 0.86 -42.22 26.19
N THR A 59 0.99 -40.93 26.51
CA THR A 59 1.05 -40.44 27.91
C THR A 59 0.72 -38.94 27.97
N PRO A 60 -0.37 -38.53 28.64
CA PRO A 60 -0.65 -37.12 28.87
C PRO A 60 0.11 -36.60 30.10
N ALA A 61 0.92 -35.57 29.90
CA ALA A 61 1.49 -34.78 30.98
C ALA A 61 0.42 -33.85 31.58
N GLU A 62 0.20 -34.01 32.88
CA GLU A 62 -0.67 -33.19 33.71
C GLU A 62 -0.09 -31.78 33.87
N VAL A 63 -0.78 -30.77 33.34
CA VAL A 63 -0.41 -29.35 33.53
C VAL A 63 -1.41 -28.72 34.50
N GLN A 64 -0.95 -28.52 35.73
CA GLN A 64 -1.68 -27.81 36.77
C GLN A 64 -1.89 -26.34 36.40
N ALA A 65 -3.14 -25.89 36.53
CA ALA A 65 -3.56 -24.53 36.29
C ALA A 65 -3.24 -23.63 37.50
N LEU A 66 -2.55 -22.51 37.27
CA LEU A 66 -2.37 -21.44 38.25
C LEU A 66 -3.40 -20.31 38.04
N PRO A 67 -3.96 -19.74 39.14
CA PRO A 67 -5.07 -18.79 39.09
C PRO A 67 -4.69 -17.37 38.64
N LYS A 68 -5.62 -16.72 37.92
CA LYS A 68 -5.55 -15.32 37.46
C LYS A 68 -5.80 -14.34 38.62
N PRO A 69 -5.02 -13.26 38.78
CA PRO A 69 -5.41 -12.15 39.66
C PRO A 69 -6.39 -11.18 38.96
N GLU A 70 -7.51 -10.91 39.65
CA GLU A 70 -8.54 -9.96 39.26
C GLU A 70 -8.06 -8.50 39.36
N LYS A 71 -8.49 -7.66 38.41
CA LYS A 71 -8.30 -6.19 38.46
C LYS A 71 -9.54 -5.52 39.07
N PRO A 72 -9.39 -4.58 40.01
CA PRO A 72 -10.53 -3.79 40.48
C PRO A 72 -10.98 -2.79 39.42
N ARG A 73 -12.29 -2.81 39.15
CA ARG A 73 -13.03 -1.88 38.28
C ARG A 73 -13.10 -0.51 38.95
N ARG A 74 -12.52 0.52 38.33
CA ARG A 74 -12.67 1.91 38.74
C ARG A 74 -13.45 2.66 37.65
N GLY A 75 -14.57 3.27 38.04
CA GLY A 75 -15.68 3.66 37.17
C GLY A 75 -15.43 4.86 36.25
N LEU A 76 -16.26 4.90 35.19
CA LEU A 76 -16.28 5.86 34.08
C LEU A 76 -17.14 7.13 34.35
N PHE A 77 -17.26 7.59 35.60
CA PHE A 77 -18.15 8.71 35.97
C PHE A 77 -17.49 9.87 36.72
N ALA A 78 -16.18 10.08 36.56
CA ALA A 78 -15.51 11.27 37.07
C ALA A 78 -14.84 12.02 35.93
N LEU A 79 -15.45 13.14 35.50
CA LEU A 79 -14.90 14.31 34.77
C LEU A 79 -15.91 14.99 33.82
N PHE A 80 -17.22 14.85 34.07
CA PHE A 80 -18.18 15.90 33.71
C PHE A 80 -18.11 17.03 34.76
N SER A 81 -17.04 17.81 34.72
CA SER A 81 -16.96 19.09 35.43
C SER A 81 -16.81 20.22 34.42
N ARG A 82 -17.99 20.75 34.09
CA ARG A 82 -18.31 21.96 33.33
C ARG A 82 -17.69 23.18 34.03
N ARG A 83 -17.15 24.14 33.27
CA ARG A 83 -17.06 25.54 33.71
C ARG A 83 -17.14 26.51 32.54
N ASP A 84 -18.23 27.27 32.55
CA ASP A 84 -18.58 28.41 31.70
C ASP A 84 -17.83 29.69 32.12
N LYS A 85 -17.50 30.53 31.11
CA LYS A 85 -17.57 32.02 31.08
C LYS A 85 -16.99 32.50 29.72
N GLN A 86 -17.77 33.10 28.80
CA GLN A 86 -18.20 34.54 28.70
C GLN A 86 -17.00 35.51 28.76
N ASP A 87 -16.82 36.53 27.91
CA ASP A 87 -17.68 37.27 26.98
C ASP A 87 -16.81 38.16 26.04
N ALA A 88 -17.47 38.79 25.06
CA ALA A 88 -17.20 40.12 24.46
C ALA A 88 -16.49 40.24 23.08
N THR A 89 -17.33 40.47 22.05
CA THR A 89 -17.21 41.53 21.02
C THR A 89 -17.77 42.86 21.62
N PRO A 90 -17.49 44.10 21.12
CA PRO A 90 -17.59 44.51 19.70
C PRO A 90 -16.65 45.66 19.20
N ALA A 91 -16.63 45.89 17.88
CA ALA A 91 -16.63 47.22 17.26
C ALA A 91 -16.74 47.12 15.72
N GLU A 92 -17.71 47.85 15.17
CA GLU A 92 -17.89 48.23 13.76
C GLU A 92 -16.85 49.29 13.34
N ASP A 93 -16.50 49.35 12.05
CA ASP A 93 -16.59 50.62 11.31
C ASP A 93 -16.60 50.41 9.77
N THR A 94 -17.13 51.45 9.13
CA THR A 94 -17.79 51.65 7.85
C THR A 94 -16.89 51.83 6.62
N GLY A 95 -17.49 51.73 5.42
CA GLY A 95 -17.00 52.46 4.23
C GLY A 95 -17.23 51.79 2.86
N LEU A 96 -18.42 51.99 2.27
CA LEU A 96 -18.62 52.09 0.81
C LEU A 96 -18.79 53.58 0.47
N PRO A 97 -18.39 54.07 -0.73
CA PRO A 97 -19.27 54.07 -1.92
C PRO A 97 -18.45 53.94 -3.25
N ALA A 98 -18.91 53.93 -4.50
CA ALA A 98 -20.19 53.90 -5.22
C ALA A 98 -19.89 53.53 -6.70
N ALA A 99 -20.95 53.23 -7.45
CA ALA A 99 -21.05 52.76 -8.84
C ALA A 99 -20.50 53.68 -9.95
N LYS A 100 -20.20 53.09 -11.14
CA LYS A 100 -20.59 53.65 -12.45
C LYS A 100 -20.46 52.65 -13.62
N GLU A 101 -21.59 52.37 -14.28
CA GLU A 101 -21.75 52.02 -15.69
C GLU A 101 -22.24 53.30 -16.43
N PRO A 102 -22.10 53.49 -17.77
CA PRO A 102 -22.71 52.63 -18.80
C PRO A 102 -21.98 52.49 -20.16
N ALA A 103 -22.57 51.65 -21.03
CA ALA A 103 -22.34 51.35 -22.46
C ALA A 103 -22.60 52.58 -23.39
N PRO A 104 -22.62 52.53 -24.76
CA PRO A 104 -22.61 51.38 -25.71
C PRO A 104 -21.78 51.56 -27.02
N ASP A 105 -21.72 50.52 -27.87
CA ASP A 105 -22.15 50.54 -29.29
C ASP A 105 -21.60 49.34 -30.11
N ALA A 106 -22.52 48.67 -30.81
CA ALA A 106 -22.30 47.79 -31.96
C ALA A 106 -22.81 48.56 -33.22
N PRO A 107 -22.44 48.21 -34.48
CA PRO A 107 -22.99 47.01 -35.13
C PRO A 107 -22.13 46.40 -36.27
N ALA A 108 -22.42 45.16 -36.67
CA ALA A 108 -22.40 44.76 -38.09
C ALA A 108 -23.16 43.44 -38.29
N SER A 109 -24.02 43.47 -39.31
CA SER A 109 -25.01 42.48 -39.72
C SER A 109 -24.41 41.41 -40.65
N GLY A 110 -24.99 40.22 -40.66
CA GLY A 110 -24.72 39.14 -41.62
C GLY A 110 -25.89 38.15 -41.64
N GLN A 111 -26.48 37.98 -42.82
CA GLN A 111 -27.80 37.41 -43.14
C GLN A 111 -27.87 35.87 -43.01
N GLN A 112 -28.98 35.36 -42.46
CA GLN A 112 -30.01 34.50 -43.09
C GLN A 112 -29.60 33.08 -43.51
N GLU A 113 -30.30 32.09 -42.95
CA GLU A 113 -30.99 31.04 -43.74
C GLU A 113 -32.10 30.44 -42.86
N GLN A 114 -33.35 30.56 -43.31
CA GLN A 114 -34.54 30.00 -42.68
C GLN A 114 -34.83 28.64 -43.31
N ILE A 115 -35.11 27.62 -42.50
CA ILE A 115 -35.84 26.43 -42.98
C ILE A 115 -36.80 25.92 -41.91
N ALA A 116 -38.07 26.09 -42.24
CA ALA A 116 -39.28 25.34 -41.90
C ALA A 116 -39.47 24.76 -40.47
N ALA A 117 -40.51 25.30 -39.84
CA ALA A 117 -41.16 24.79 -38.64
C ALA A 117 -41.88 23.46 -38.87
N VAL A 118 -41.76 22.55 -37.91
CA VAL A 118 -42.80 21.60 -37.52
C VAL A 118 -42.82 21.53 -35.99
N ALA A 119 -43.96 21.84 -35.40
CA ALA A 119 -44.32 21.59 -34.00
C ALA A 119 -45.84 21.31 -33.98
N PRO A 120 -46.43 20.72 -32.91
CA PRO A 120 -45.82 20.23 -31.67
C PRO A 120 -46.26 18.78 -31.31
N GLU A 121 -45.55 18.15 -30.36
CA GLU A 121 -46.18 17.17 -29.48
C GLU A 121 -45.75 17.42 -28.03
N GLU A 122 -46.72 17.24 -27.15
CA GLU A 122 -46.88 17.83 -25.83
C GLU A 122 -46.29 16.95 -24.72
N THR A 123 -46.11 17.53 -23.53
CA THR A 123 -46.00 16.87 -22.19
C THR A 123 -44.73 16.03 -21.92
N GLU A 124 -44.00 16.14 -20.80
CA GLU A 124 -44.38 16.37 -19.40
C GLU A 124 -43.32 17.12 -18.59
N ALA A 125 -43.80 17.77 -17.53
CA ALA A 125 -43.07 18.64 -16.62
C ALA A 125 -42.03 17.91 -15.76
N MET A 126 -40.80 18.45 -15.71
CA MET A 126 -39.79 18.06 -14.72
C MET A 126 -40.10 18.71 -13.36
N PRO A 127 -40.15 17.96 -12.24
CA PRO A 127 -40.27 18.56 -10.93
C PRO A 127 -38.96 19.29 -10.57
N LYS A 128 -39.05 20.60 -10.33
CA LYS A 128 -37.95 21.43 -9.82
C LYS A 128 -37.61 21.02 -8.39
N VAL A 129 -36.57 20.19 -8.23
CA VAL A 129 -36.03 19.84 -6.91
C VAL A 129 -35.33 21.08 -6.33
N ARG A 130 -35.95 21.69 -5.31
CA ARG A 130 -35.36 22.79 -4.53
C ARG A 130 -34.16 22.27 -3.73
N ARG A 131 -32.94 22.67 -4.14
CA ARG A 131 -31.71 22.46 -3.35
C ARG A 131 -31.69 23.43 -2.16
N GLY A 132 -31.77 22.90 -0.95
CA GLY A 132 -31.52 23.66 0.28
C GLY A 132 -30.03 23.96 0.46
N LEU A 133 -29.73 25.12 1.04
CA LEU A 133 -28.38 25.68 1.28
C LEU A 133 -27.58 24.97 2.41
N PHE A 134 -28.07 23.85 2.95
CA PHE A 134 -27.44 23.13 4.08
C PHE A 134 -27.34 21.61 3.87
N GLY A 135 -27.13 21.15 2.63
CA GLY A 135 -26.90 19.73 2.32
C GLY A 135 -25.40 19.37 2.32
N PRO A 136 -24.97 18.24 2.93
CA PRO A 136 -23.57 17.85 2.92
C PRO A 136 -23.09 17.58 1.49
N ARG A 137 -22.02 18.26 1.08
CA ARG A 137 -21.30 18.02 -0.17
C ARG A 137 -20.75 16.60 -0.18
N ARG A 138 -21.51 15.62 -0.68
CA ARG A 138 -20.92 14.39 -1.22
C ARG A 138 -20.17 14.79 -2.48
N SER A 139 -18.87 15.02 -2.34
CA SER A 139 -17.97 15.06 -3.49
C SER A 139 -18.19 13.78 -4.28
N LYS A 140 -18.57 13.93 -5.56
CA LYS A 140 -18.60 12.87 -6.56
C LYS A 140 -17.17 12.36 -6.69
N ALA A 141 -16.76 11.45 -5.82
CA ALA A 141 -15.68 10.53 -6.12
C ALA A 141 -16.05 9.94 -7.47
N ALA A 142 -15.15 10.05 -8.46
CA ALA A 142 -15.31 9.42 -9.76
C ALA A 142 -15.96 8.06 -9.52
N GLN A 143 -17.10 7.80 -10.16
CA GLN A 143 -17.85 6.57 -9.99
C GLN A 143 -16.84 5.45 -10.16
N ALA A 144 -16.44 4.89 -9.02
CA ALA A 144 -15.40 3.92 -9.01
C ALA A 144 -16.03 2.74 -9.73
N SER A 145 -15.52 2.40 -10.90
CA SER A 145 -16.17 1.43 -11.78
C SER A 145 -16.43 0.19 -10.95
N GLN A 146 -17.70 -0.01 -10.54
CA GLN A 146 -18.09 -1.11 -9.69
C GLN A 146 -18.21 -2.28 -10.63
N ILE A 147 -17.17 -3.10 -10.63
CA ILE A 147 -17.08 -4.26 -11.51
C ILE A 147 -17.64 -5.47 -10.75
N PRO A 148 -18.36 -6.38 -11.42
CA PRO A 148 -18.74 -7.65 -10.81
C PRO A 148 -17.53 -8.36 -10.19
N PRO A 149 -17.67 -8.97 -9.00
CA PRO A 149 -16.57 -9.67 -8.36
C PRO A 149 -16.05 -10.79 -9.27
N GLY A 150 -14.73 -10.88 -9.39
CA GLY A 150 -14.09 -11.94 -10.17
C GLY A 150 -13.88 -11.63 -11.66
N THR A 151 -14.38 -10.50 -12.18
CA THR A 151 -14.04 -10.04 -13.53
C THR A 151 -12.52 -9.81 -13.66
N LEU A 152 -11.93 -10.38 -14.70
CA LEU A 152 -10.52 -10.14 -15.02
C LEU A 152 -10.37 -8.74 -15.61
N LEU A 153 -9.42 -7.97 -15.08
CA LEU A 153 -9.06 -6.64 -15.56
C LEU A 153 -7.82 -6.73 -16.46
N PRO A 154 -7.66 -5.80 -17.41
CA PRO A 154 -6.39 -5.61 -18.08
C PRO A 154 -5.25 -5.41 -17.07
N PHE A 155 -4.06 -5.91 -17.38
CA PHE A 155 -2.92 -5.82 -16.47
C PHE A 155 -2.53 -4.36 -16.21
N GLY A 156 -2.39 -4.00 -14.93
CA GLY A 156 -2.14 -2.64 -14.47
C GLY A 156 -3.42 -1.85 -14.13
N GLU A 157 -4.60 -2.35 -14.47
CA GLU A 157 -5.86 -1.72 -14.07
C GLU A 157 -6.27 -2.12 -12.64
N ILE A 158 -6.83 -1.15 -11.92
CA ILE A 158 -7.31 -1.31 -10.56
C ILE A 158 -8.73 -0.78 -10.46
N ALA A 159 -9.67 -1.65 -10.10
CA ALA A 159 -11.06 -1.29 -9.89
C ALA A 159 -11.45 -1.28 -8.42
N VAL A 160 -12.56 -0.61 -8.10
CA VAL A 160 -13.14 -0.62 -6.76
C VAL A 160 -14.25 -1.64 -6.70
N ALA A 161 -14.11 -2.63 -5.83
CA ALA A 161 -15.04 -3.75 -5.70
C ALA A 161 -15.84 -3.66 -4.39
N CYS A 162 -16.61 -2.57 -4.22
CA CYS A 162 -17.48 -2.41 -3.06
C CYS A 162 -18.47 -3.59 -2.95
N GLY A 163 -18.66 -4.11 -1.74
CA GLY A 163 -19.56 -5.25 -1.49
C GLY A 163 -18.88 -6.62 -1.48
N VAL A 164 -17.66 -6.75 -2.01
CA VAL A 164 -16.86 -7.98 -1.90
C VAL A 164 -16.30 -8.11 -0.48
N ARG A 165 -16.58 -9.24 0.18
CA ARG A 165 -16.17 -9.50 1.57
C ARG A 165 -16.13 -10.99 1.89
N GLY A 166 -15.46 -11.33 2.98
CA GLY A 166 -15.38 -12.70 3.49
C GLY A 166 -14.81 -13.65 2.43
N ARG A 167 -15.49 -14.77 2.21
CA ARG A 167 -15.04 -15.82 1.28
C ARG A 167 -14.95 -15.36 -0.18
N ALA A 168 -15.69 -14.33 -0.58
CA ALA A 168 -15.66 -13.81 -1.94
C ALA A 168 -14.33 -13.10 -2.29
N LEU A 169 -13.52 -12.73 -1.29
CA LEU A 169 -12.18 -12.19 -1.49
C LEU A 169 -11.17 -13.27 -1.91
N GLY A 170 -11.46 -14.55 -1.67
CA GLY A 170 -10.48 -15.63 -1.78
C GLY A 170 -9.68 -15.82 -0.49
N LYS A 171 -8.45 -16.33 -0.62
CA LYS A 171 -7.56 -16.61 0.51
C LYS A 171 -6.68 -15.39 0.81
N GLU A 172 -6.55 -15.01 2.08
CA GLU A 172 -5.52 -14.04 2.49
C GLU A 172 -4.14 -14.68 2.27
N VAL A 173 -3.35 -14.08 1.38
CA VAL A 173 -2.02 -14.57 1.01
C VAL A 173 -0.90 -13.71 1.59
N ASP A 174 -1.20 -12.45 1.91
CA ASP A 174 -0.22 -11.54 2.51
C ASP A 174 -0.92 -10.42 3.30
N ARG A 175 -0.20 -9.79 4.22
CA ARG A 175 -0.69 -8.67 5.04
C ARG A 175 0.42 -7.75 5.50
N TYR A 176 0.12 -6.45 5.54
CA TYR A 176 1.05 -5.46 6.06
C TYR A 176 0.35 -4.35 6.86
N PRO A 177 0.88 -3.98 8.05
CA PRO A 177 1.96 -4.65 8.76
C PRO A 177 1.57 -6.08 9.16
N VAL A 178 2.58 -6.94 9.40
CA VAL A 178 2.40 -8.36 9.74
C VAL A 178 1.41 -8.55 10.91
N ARG A 179 1.47 -7.65 11.90
CA ARG A 179 0.57 -7.61 13.05
C ARG A 179 -0.24 -6.31 13.07
N GLY A 180 -1.48 -6.41 13.53
CA GLY A 180 -2.38 -5.26 13.71
C GLY A 180 -3.26 -4.96 12.48
N LYS A 181 -3.71 -3.70 12.43
CA LYS A 181 -4.55 -3.16 11.36
C LYS A 181 -3.68 -2.66 10.20
N GLY A 182 -4.14 -2.88 8.97
CA GLY A 182 -3.42 -2.46 7.78
C GLY A 182 -4.04 -3.03 6.51
N TYR A 183 -3.21 -3.23 5.51
CA TYR A 183 -3.58 -3.82 4.24
C TYR A 183 -3.52 -5.33 4.32
N ARG A 184 -4.44 -5.98 3.61
CA ARG A 184 -4.47 -7.43 3.44
C ARG A 184 -4.64 -7.71 1.96
N LEU A 185 -3.81 -8.61 1.44
CA LEU A 185 -3.86 -9.09 0.07
C LEU A 185 -4.57 -10.45 0.05
N TYR A 186 -5.53 -10.56 -0.85
CA TYR A 186 -6.26 -11.79 -1.10
C TYR A 186 -6.06 -12.24 -2.53
N ASP A 187 -6.03 -13.56 -2.70
CA ASP A 187 -5.92 -14.26 -3.97
C ASP A 187 -7.14 -15.16 -4.15
N SER A 188 -7.83 -15.01 -5.28
CA SER A 188 -9.00 -15.85 -5.62
C SER A 188 -8.65 -17.32 -5.85
N ASN A 189 -7.43 -17.65 -6.28
CA ASN A 189 -6.99 -19.03 -6.50
C ASN A 189 -5.45 -19.18 -6.36
N PRO A 190 -4.91 -19.20 -5.13
CA PRO A 190 -3.46 -19.22 -4.89
C PRO A 190 -2.74 -20.51 -5.33
N GLY A 191 -3.48 -21.56 -5.72
CA GLY A 191 -2.90 -22.77 -6.31
C GLY A 191 -2.65 -22.66 -7.82
N SER A 192 -3.09 -21.57 -8.46
CA SER A 192 -2.94 -21.39 -9.91
C SER A 192 -1.68 -20.60 -10.26
N THR A 193 -1.13 -20.90 -11.43
CA THR A 193 -0.09 -20.08 -12.08
C THR A 193 -0.67 -19.13 -13.15
N THR A 194 -1.98 -19.18 -13.42
CA THR A 194 -2.63 -18.29 -14.38
C THR A 194 -2.96 -16.91 -13.78
N PRO A 195 -3.05 -15.85 -14.61
CA PRO A 195 -3.54 -14.56 -14.17
C PRO A 195 -4.96 -14.65 -13.62
N ARG A 196 -5.18 -14.06 -12.45
CA ARG A 196 -6.43 -14.18 -11.71
C ARG A 196 -6.69 -12.96 -10.84
N THR A 197 -7.89 -12.90 -10.32
CA THR A 197 -8.35 -11.77 -9.50
C THR A 197 -7.68 -11.78 -8.13
N HIS A 198 -7.11 -10.63 -7.77
CA HIS A 198 -6.58 -10.33 -6.46
C HIS A 198 -7.35 -9.16 -5.86
N TYR A 199 -7.43 -9.13 -4.53
CA TYR A 199 -8.04 -8.03 -3.81
C TYR A 199 -7.09 -7.47 -2.75
N ILE A 200 -7.00 -6.15 -2.63
CA ILE A 200 -6.42 -5.49 -1.46
C ILE A 200 -7.54 -4.85 -0.63
N THR A 201 -7.49 -5.04 0.68
CA THR A 201 -8.38 -4.37 1.65
C THR A 201 -7.58 -3.44 2.58
N GLY A 202 -8.25 -2.69 3.46
CA GLY A 202 -7.61 -1.71 4.35
C GLY A 202 -7.76 -0.25 3.89
N PHE A 203 -8.62 0.00 2.90
CA PHE A 203 -8.92 1.34 2.38
C PHE A 203 -9.92 2.09 3.26
N LYS A 204 -9.82 3.42 3.25
CA LYS A 204 -10.66 4.33 4.07
C LYS A 204 -12.14 4.29 3.71
N ASP A 205 -12.46 3.96 2.47
CA ASP A 205 -13.83 3.83 1.98
C ASP A 205 -14.43 2.45 2.29
N GLY A 206 -13.66 1.54 2.90
CA GLY A 206 -14.10 0.19 3.23
C GLY A 206 -14.27 -0.73 2.02
N CYS A 207 -13.93 -0.27 0.80
CA CYS A 207 -14.08 -1.08 -0.40
C CYS A 207 -12.75 -1.71 -0.82
N PRO A 208 -12.72 -3.02 -1.11
CA PRO A 208 -11.56 -3.65 -1.72
C PRO A 208 -11.16 -3.00 -3.04
N ARG A 209 -9.88 -3.15 -3.40
CA ARG A 209 -9.35 -2.87 -4.73
C ARG A 209 -9.07 -4.16 -5.45
N GLN A 210 -9.69 -4.33 -6.60
CA GLN A 210 -9.58 -5.50 -7.45
C GLN A 210 -8.57 -5.23 -8.57
N PHE A 211 -7.74 -6.21 -8.87
CA PHE A 211 -6.82 -6.19 -10.01
C PHE A 211 -6.51 -7.63 -10.44
N THR A 212 -5.94 -7.78 -11.62
CA THR A 212 -5.55 -9.08 -12.17
C THR A 212 -4.04 -9.25 -12.15
N ALA A 213 -3.58 -10.40 -11.66
CA ALA A 213 -2.17 -10.72 -11.54
C ALA A 213 -1.94 -12.22 -11.58
N GLY A 214 -0.75 -12.65 -11.98
CA GLY A 214 -0.24 -14.00 -11.73
C GLY A 214 0.29 -14.13 -10.30
N LEU A 215 0.95 -13.08 -9.79
CA LEU A 215 1.43 -13.01 -8.41
C LEU A 215 1.39 -11.56 -7.93
N ALA A 216 1.00 -11.36 -6.67
CA ALA A 216 1.12 -10.07 -6.01
C ALA A 216 1.74 -10.25 -4.62
N LEU A 217 2.57 -9.28 -4.21
CA LEU A 217 3.27 -9.28 -2.93
C LEU A 217 3.14 -7.92 -2.25
N ILE A 218 2.95 -7.88 -0.94
CA ILE A 218 3.01 -6.64 -0.17
C ILE A 218 4.42 -6.45 0.42
N GLY A 219 5.06 -5.33 0.09
CA GLY A 219 6.37 -4.94 0.58
C GLY A 219 6.33 -3.78 1.57
N SER A 220 7.33 -3.73 2.45
CA SER A 220 7.50 -2.59 3.37
C SER A 220 8.11 -1.38 2.64
N PRO A 221 7.78 -0.15 3.08
CA PRO A 221 8.40 1.06 2.53
C PRO A 221 9.91 1.15 2.83
N ILE A 222 10.38 0.49 3.90
CA ILE A 222 11.81 0.43 4.23
C ILE A 222 12.55 -0.48 3.24
N LEU A 223 11.97 -1.63 2.90
CA LEU A 223 12.57 -2.53 1.92
C LEU A 223 12.64 -1.87 0.53
N HIS A 224 11.57 -1.17 0.14
CA HIS A 224 11.58 -0.37 -1.09
C HIS A 224 12.71 0.67 -1.07
N GLU A 225 12.89 1.41 0.03
CA GLU A 225 13.97 2.40 0.17
C GLU A 225 15.35 1.76 0.04
N TYR A 226 15.59 0.66 0.76
CA TYR A 226 16.84 -0.08 0.71
C TYR A 226 17.19 -0.51 -0.72
N MET A 227 16.22 -1.13 -1.43
CA MET A 227 16.41 -1.52 -2.82
C MET A 227 16.62 -0.30 -3.73
N ARG A 228 15.83 0.76 -3.56
CA ARG A 228 15.90 1.95 -4.43
C ARG A 228 17.25 2.66 -4.30
N TYR A 229 17.83 2.68 -3.11
CA TYR A 229 19.08 3.40 -2.81
C TYR A 229 20.33 2.55 -2.98
N ASP A 230 20.16 1.25 -3.24
CA ASP A 230 21.26 0.40 -3.62
C ASP A 230 21.98 0.96 -4.86
N ARG A 231 23.31 0.91 -4.84
CA ARG A 231 24.17 1.46 -5.90
C ARG A 231 23.89 0.83 -7.26
N SER A 232 23.50 -0.44 -7.30
CA SER A 232 23.14 -1.16 -8.54
C SER A 232 21.91 -0.56 -9.22
N ASN A 233 21.06 0.16 -8.49
CA ASN A 233 19.82 0.73 -8.97
C ASN A 233 19.90 2.24 -9.25
N LYS A 234 21.09 2.85 -9.15
CA LYS A 234 21.26 4.32 -9.29
C LYS A 234 20.78 4.86 -10.64
N ASP A 235 20.95 4.06 -11.70
CA ASP A 235 20.64 4.45 -13.08
C ASP A 235 19.20 4.11 -13.48
N LEU A 236 18.45 3.41 -12.62
CA LEU A 236 17.03 3.14 -12.88
C LEU A 236 16.23 4.45 -12.82
N PRO A 237 15.30 4.69 -13.76
CA PRO A 237 14.45 5.87 -13.72
C PRO A 237 13.49 5.80 -12.53
N PHE A 238 13.20 6.96 -11.94
CA PHE A 238 12.17 7.04 -10.90
C PHE A 238 10.78 6.99 -11.52
N THR A 239 9.97 6.04 -11.06
CA THR A 239 8.57 5.91 -11.44
C THR A 239 7.67 6.88 -10.69
N GLU A 240 6.37 6.94 -11.03
CA GLU A 240 5.41 7.73 -10.27
C GLU A 240 5.21 7.21 -8.84
N ALA A 241 5.29 5.89 -8.62
CA ALA A 241 5.31 5.31 -7.28
C ALA A 241 6.53 5.80 -6.47
N ASP A 242 7.73 5.79 -7.06
CA ASP A 242 8.95 6.28 -6.40
C ASP A 242 8.85 7.77 -6.05
N LYS A 243 8.39 8.59 -7.00
CA LYS A 243 8.22 10.03 -6.77
C LYS A 243 7.18 10.29 -5.68
N ALA A 244 6.08 9.54 -5.66
CA ALA A 244 5.06 9.64 -4.63
C ALA A 244 5.59 9.25 -3.25
N TYR A 245 6.40 8.18 -3.20
CA TYR A 245 7.10 7.76 -1.99
C TYR A 245 7.99 8.87 -1.45
N GLU A 246 8.91 9.41 -2.25
CA GLU A 246 9.82 10.48 -1.83
C GLU A 246 9.07 11.73 -1.36
N ARG A 247 7.97 12.11 -2.03
CA ARG A 247 7.12 13.25 -1.60
C ARG A 247 6.43 13.00 -0.27
N ILE A 248 5.95 11.77 -0.01
CA ILE A 248 5.32 11.45 1.27
C ILE A 248 6.38 11.38 2.36
N LYS A 249 7.50 10.72 2.08
CA LYS A 249 8.61 10.58 3.00
C LYS A 249 9.19 11.93 3.40
N GLY A 250 9.44 12.84 2.45
CA GLY A 250 9.92 14.18 2.76
C GLY A 250 8.99 14.96 3.70
N ARG A 251 7.66 14.76 3.60
CA ARG A 251 6.67 15.37 4.52
C ARG A 251 6.63 14.71 5.89
N VAL A 252 6.82 13.39 5.97
CA VAL A 252 6.77 12.65 7.24
C VAL A 252 8.08 12.80 8.01
N CYS A 253 9.21 12.78 7.31
CA CYS A 253 10.53 12.72 7.89
C CYS A 253 11.29 14.06 7.88
N GLY A 254 10.86 15.02 7.05
CA GLY A 254 11.56 16.31 6.91
C GLY A 254 12.90 16.21 6.17
N VAL A 255 13.10 15.15 5.40
CA VAL A 255 14.36 14.87 4.69
C VAL A 255 14.25 15.16 3.19
N SER A 256 15.39 15.48 2.57
CA SER A 256 15.47 15.58 1.12
C SER A 256 15.38 14.20 0.45
N ARG A 257 15.12 14.21 -0.86
CA ARG A 257 15.05 12.98 -1.67
C ARG A 257 16.36 12.19 -1.59
N GLY A 258 16.27 10.87 -1.52
CA GLY A 258 17.46 10.01 -1.44
C GLY A 258 18.08 9.89 -0.04
N LYS A 259 17.52 10.59 0.96
CA LYS A 259 18.00 10.52 2.35
C LYS A 259 17.05 9.67 3.20
N PRO A 260 17.56 8.75 4.02
CA PRO A 260 16.72 7.91 4.86
C PRO A 260 16.07 8.73 5.98
N CYS A 261 14.94 8.25 6.49
CA CYS A 261 14.31 8.80 7.69
C CYS A 261 15.13 8.46 8.95
N SER A 262 14.94 9.24 10.02
CA SER A 262 15.33 8.76 11.36
C SER A 262 14.50 7.53 11.74
N GLU A 263 15.02 6.67 12.61
CA GLU A 263 14.35 5.42 13.03
C GLU A 263 12.90 5.63 13.50
N LYS A 264 12.68 6.63 14.36
CA LYS A 264 11.33 6.99 14.85
C LYS A 264 10.37 7.35 13.71
N GLN A 265 10.84 8.08 12.71
CA GLN A 265 10.02 8.50 11.57
C GLN A 265 9.81 7.35 10.57
N ALA A 266 10.80 6.45 10.41
CA ALA A 266 10.66 5.24 9.62
C ALA A 266 9.53 4.36 10.16
N ILE A 267 9.48 4.14 11.49
CA ILE A 267 8.36 3.42 12.15
C ILE A 267 7.02 4.12 11.88
N ALA A 268 6.98 5.45 11.87
CA ALA A 268 5.76 6.20 11.57
C ALA A 268 5.33 6.06 10.10
N LEU A 269 6.30 6.00 9.18
CA LEU A 269 6.08 5.77 7.75
C LEU A 269 5.48 4.36 7.52
N GLU A 270 6.07 3.33 8.12
CA GLU A 270 5.63 1.93 8.01
C GLU A 270 4.20 1.70 8.48
N LYS A 271 3.74 2.36 9.54
CA LYS A 271 2.37 2.16 10.07
C LYS A 271 1.26 2.47 9.07
N GLY A 272 1.53 3.30 8.07
CA GLY A 272 0.51 3.81 7.14
C GLY A 272 0.80 3.52 5.68
N MET A 273 1.94 2.92 5.33
CA MET A 273 2.42 2.83 3.96
C MET A 273 2.86 1.42 3.63
N ALA A 274 2.52 0.97 2.42
CA ALA A 274 2.99 -0.30 1.88
C ALA A 274 3.15 -0.18 0.37
N PHE A 275 4.03 -1.00 -0.20
CA PHE A 275 4.08 -1.21 -1.64
C PHE A 275 3.39 -2.51 -1.98
N VAL A 276 2.72 -2.57 -3.12
CA VAL A 276 2.25 -3.83 -3.71
C VAL A 276 2.94 -3.99 -5.05
N THR A 277 3.70 -5.06 -5.17
CA THR A 277 4.33 -5.46 -6.43
C THR A 277 3.44 -6.47 -7.11
N VAL A 278 3.05 -6.20 -8.36
CA VAL A 278 2.09 -6.99 -9.12
C VAL A 278 2.75 -7.51 -10.39
N TYR A 279 2.84 -8.82 -10.51
CA TYR A 279 3.39 -9.53 -11.65
C TYR A 279 2.28 -10.10 -12.52
N GLU A 280 2.40 -9.91 -13.83
CA GLU A 280 1.39 -10.36 -14.80
C GLU A 280 1.28 -11.89 -14.84
N ARG A 281 2.42 -12.59 -14.77
CA ARG A 281 2.53 -14.05 -14.92
C ARG A 281 3.73 -14.60 -14.16
N PHE A 282 3.78 -15.90 -13.96
CA PHE A 282 4.95 -16.57 -13.39
C PHE A 282 6.09 -16.69 -14.43
N GLY A 283 7.34 -16.77 -13.95
CA GLY A 283 8.55 -16.98 -14.76
C GLY A 283 9.11 -15.73 -15.44
N GLY A 284 8.28 -14.97 -16.17
CA GLY A 284 8.71 -13.79 -16.93
C GLY A 284 8.27 -12.47 -16.31
N ASN A 285 9.21 -11.68 -15.76
CA ASN A 285 8.94 -10.43 -15.05
C ASN A 285 9.68 -9.21 -15.65
N ALA A 286 9.76 -9.11 -16.98
CA ALA A 286 10.38 -7.95 -17.65
C ALA A 286 9.66 -6.62 -17.35
N ARG A 287 8.35 -6.72 -17.05
CA ARG A 287 7.51 -5.62 -16.58
C ARG A 287 6.69 -6.05 -15.38
N TRP A 288 6.48 -5.13 -14.43
CA TRP A 288 5.61 -5.34 -13.28
C TRP A 288 4.97 -4.01 -12.86
N GLU A 289 3.79 -4.06 -12.26
CA GLU A 289 3.13 -2.86 -11.72
C GLU A 289 3.51 -2.70 -10.25
N GLU A 290 3.83 -1.47 -9.85
CA GLU A 290 4.08 -1.13 -8.46
C GLU A 290 3.04 -0.14 -7.95
N ILE A 291 2.33 -0.50 -6.90
CA ILE A 291 1.24 0.28 -6.30
C ILE A 291 1.69 0.77 -4.93
N LEU A 292 1.76 2.08 -4.74
CA LEU A 292 2.03 2.69 -3.44
C LEU A 292 0.72 2.92 -2.69
N LEU A 293 0.58 2.28 -1.54
CA LEU A 293 -0.53 2.47 -0.62
C LEU A 293 -0.11 3.41 0.51
N HIS A 294 -0.94 4.40 0.84
CA HIS A 294 -0.69 5.29 1.97
C HIS A 294 -1.99 5.78 2.63
N LYS A 295 -2.11 5.56 3.95
CA LYS A 295 -3.24 5.96 4.80
C LYS A 295 -4.59 5.54 4.20
N GLY A 296 -4.70 4.27 3.80
CA GLY A 296 -5.94 3.67 3.29
C GLY A 296 -6.37 4.20 1.92
N LYS A 297 -5.41 4.60 1.08
CA LYS A 297 -5.60 5.07 -0.30
C LYS A 297 -4.47 4.55 -1.19
N ILE A 298 -4.74 4.43 -2.48
CA ILE A 298 -3.69 4.34 -3.50
C ILE A 298 -3.12 5.75 -3.65
N ALA A 299 -1.82 5.90 -3.38
CA ALA A 299 -1.13 7.18 -3.49
C ALA A 299 -0.55 7.39 -4.90
N ALA A 300 -0.08 6.32 -5.53
CA ALA A 300 0.36 6.26 -6.91
C ALA A 300 0.42 4.79 -7.35
N SER A 301 0.39 4.57 -8.65
CA SER A 301 0.78 3.29 -9.25
C SER A 301 1.55 3.57 -10.54
N SER A 302 2.42 2.65 -10.93
CA SER A 302 3.24 2.78 -12.13
C SER A 302 3.84 1.46 -12.56
N MET A 303 3.91 1.28 -13.88
CA MET A 303 4.63 0.17 -14.49
C MET A 303 6.15 0.38 -14.34
N ARG A 304 6.83 -0.70 -13.98
CA ARG A 304 8.29 -0.82 -14.02
C ARG A 304 8.69 -1.75 -15.15
N THR A 305 9.84 -1.46 -15.73
CA THR A 305 10.50 -2.26 -16.74
C THR A 305 11.98 -2.38 -16.36
N ARG A 306 12.56 -3.56 -16.57
CA ARG A 306 14.01 -3.75 -16.46
C ARG A 306 14.69 -3.54 -17.80
#